data_AF-N9PBX5-F1
#
_entry.id   AF-N9PBX5-F1
#
_cell.length_a   1.000
_cell.length_b   1.000
_cell.length_c   1.000
_cell.angle_alpha   90.00
_cell.angle_beta   90.00
_cell.angle_gamma   90.00
#
_symmetry.space_group_name_H-M   'P 1'
#
loop_
_entity.id
_entity.type
_entity.pdbx_description
1 polymer ?
#
loop_
_entity_poly.entity_id
_entity_poly.type
_entity_poly.pdbx_seq_one_letter_code
_entity_poly.pdbx_strand_id
1 'polypeptide(L)'
;MFTRTVQTLRNSTDLVQRFTMPEIKQDFELRRLSHRERNNHYILIFKDVVNNKKDWEDVKVVSEIQERNERLRFNIKASKQYPELASYEKILEDKINAIINRRSLLTS
;
A
#
# COMPACT_ATOMS: atom_id res chain seq x y z
N MET A 1 -9.27 -9.08 -10.41
CA MET A 1 -8.04 -8.27 -10.25
C MET A 1 -8.42 -6.99 -9.56
N PHE A 2 -7.67 -6.53 -8.56
CA PHE A 2 -8.00 -5.32 -7.81
C PHE A 2 -7.16 -4.16 -8.32
N THR A 3 -7.82 -3.06 -8.67
CA THR A 3 -7.18 -1.87 -9.26
C THR A 3 -7.69 -0.59 -8.61
N ARG A 4 -6.92 0.48 -8.78
CA ARG A 4 -7.29 1.85 -8.46
C ARG A 4 -6.92 2.76 -9.63
N THR A 5 -7.76 3.74 -9.91
CA THR A 5 -7.43 4.75 -10.91
C THR A 5 -6.25 5.60 -10.44
N VAL A 6 -5.40 6.04 -11.37
CA VAL A 6 -4.30 6.97 -11.09
C VAL A 6 -4.81 8.24 -10.43
N GLN A 7 -5.97 8.75 -10.87
CA GLN A 7 -6.64 9.90 -10.25
C GLN A 7 -6.91 9.67 -8.76
N THR A 8 -7.41 8.49 -8.38
CA THR A 8 -7.65 8.16 -6.96
C THR A 8 -6.33 8.12 -6.18
N LEU A 9 -5.30 7.51 -6.75
CA LEU A 9 -3.98 7.43 -6.10
C LEU A 9 -3.33 8.80 -5.94
N ARG A 10 -3.49 9.71 -6.90
CA ARG A 10 -2.91 11.07 -6.82
C ARG A 10 -3.68 12.01 -5.91
N ASN A 11 -5.01 12.02 -6.03
CA ASN A 11 -5.83 13.08 -5.47
C ASN A 11 -6.60 12.68 -4.21
N SER A 12 -6.74 11.38 -3.94
CA SER A 12 -7.54 10.87 -2.82
C SER A 12 -6.72 10.08 -1.81
N THR A 13 -5.40 10.01 -1.99
CA THR A 13 -4.50 9.33 -1.05
C THR A 13 -3.24 10.16 -0.76
N ASP A 14 -2.81 10.11 0.50
CA ASP A 14 -1.57 10.71 0.97
C ASP A 14 -0.44 9.67 0.92
N LEU A 15 0.75 10.10 0.51
CA LEU A 15 1.94 9.26 0.62
C LEU A 15 2.30 9.05 2.09
N VAL A 16 2.32 7.80 2.55
CA VAL A 16 2.73 7.42 3.90
C VAL A 16 4.23 7.25 3.96
N GLN A 17 4.76 6.36 3.11
CA GLN A 17 6.18 6.06 3.05
C GLN A 17 6.54 5.39 1.72
N ARG A 18 7.78 5.64 1.28
CA ARG A 18 8.46 4.88 0.23
C ARG A 18 9.44 3.91 0.86
N PHE A 19 9.52 2.70 0.33
CA PHE A 19 10.52 1.73 0.76
C PHE A 19 10.93 0.81 -0.37
N THR A 20 12.18 0.35 -0.29
CA THR A 20 12.75 -0.62 -1.22
C THR A 20 12.81 -1.98 -0.54
N MET A 21 12.56 -3.05 -1.30
CA MET A 21 12.85 -4.42 -0.90
C MET A 21 13.97 -4.96 -1.78
N PRO A 22 15.24 -4.91 -1.32
CA PRO A 22 16.39 -5.42 -2.07
C PRO A 22 16.24 -6.89 -2.49
N GLU A 23 15.54 -7.69 -1.68
CA GLU A 23 15.29 -9.12 -1.91
C GLU A 23 14.56 -9.39 -3.23
N ILE A 24 13.69 -8.45 -3.64
CA ILE A 24 12.92 -8.53 -4.89
C ILE A 24 13.28 -7.42 -5.88
N LYS A 25 14.24 -6.56 -5.56
CA LYS A 25 14.67 -5.40 -6.36
C LYS A 25 13.48 -4.50 -6.78
N GLN A 26 12.52 -4.32 -5.86
CA GLN A 26 11.34 -3.50 -6.11
C GLN A 26 11.23 -2.34 -5.13
N ASP A 27 10.74 -1.22 -5.65
CA ASP A 27 10.39 -0.01 -4.89
C ASP A 27 8.87 0.09 -4.73
N PHE A 28 8.43 0.38 -3.52
CA PHE A 28 7.01 0.49 -3.17
C PHE A 28 6.67 1.88 -2.63
N GLU A 29 5.41 2.27 -2.88
CA GLU A 29 4.74 3.36 -2.18
C GLU A 29 3.59 2.80 -1.35
N LEU A 30 3.61 3.07 -0.05
CA LEU A 30 2.46 2.91 0.82
C LEU A 30 1.71 4.24 0.88
N ARG A 31 0.43 4.23 0.52
CA ARG A 31 -0.43 5.41 0.48
C ARG A 31 -1.64 5.20 1.37
N ARG A 32 -2.17 6.25 2.00
CA ARG A 32 -3.35 6.21 2.88
C ARG A 32 -4.48 7.02 2.24
N LEU A 33 -5.70 6.51 2.22
CA LEU A 33 -6.87 7.30 1.78
C LEU A 33 -7.07 8.54 2.67
N SER A 34 -7.06 9.73 2.07
CA SER A 34 -7.00 11.02 2.78
C SER A 34 -8.31 11.37 3.51
N HIS A 35 -9.45 10.82 3.08
CA HIS A 35 -10.79 11.21 3.55
C HIS A 35 -11.31 10.39 4.76
N ARG A 36 -10.47 9.58 5.40
CA ARG A 36 -10.91 8.71 6.52
C ARG A 36 -10.16 9.06 7.80
N GLU A 37 -10.85 9.72 8.72
CA GLU A 37 -10.34 9.99 10.08
C GLU A 37 -10.39 8.74 10.98
N ARG A 38 -11.31 7.82 10.69
CA ARG A 38 -11.45 6.53 11.41
C ARG A 38 -11.36 5.37 10.42
N ASN A 39 -10.71 4.28 10.84
CA ASN A 39 -10.45 3.10 10.02
C ASN A 39 -9.58 3.41 8.79
N ASN A 40 -8.31 3.73 9.04
CA ASN A 40 -7.35 4.03 7.99
C ASN A 40 -7.33 2.91 6.95
N HIS A 41 -7.36 3.30 5.69
CA HIS A 41 -7.22 2.38 4.56
C HIS A 41 -5.94 2.74 3.84
N TYR A 42 -5.05 1.76 3.72
CA TYR A 42 -3.77 1.87 3.05
C TYR A 42 -3.76 1.04 1.78
N ILE A 43 -3.08 1.58 0.76
CA ILE A 43 -2.92 0.97 -0.55
C ILE A 43 -1.41 0.91 -0.81
N LEU A 44 -0.92 -0.29 -1.12
CA LEU A 44 0.45 -0.52 -1.54
C LEU A 44 0.51 -0.65 -3.05
N ILE A 45 1.42 0.09 -3.67
CA ILE A 45 1.69 0.05 -5.11
C ILE A 45 3.20 0.03 -5.36
N PHE A 46 3.59 -0.38 -6.56
CA PHE A 46 4.96 -0.12 -7.04
C PHE A 46 5.16 1.37 -7.28
N LYS A 47 6.35 1.89 -7.04
CA LYS A 47 6.62 3.33 -7.10
C LYS A 47 6.45 3.93 -8.51
N ASP A 48 6.91 3.24 -9.53
CA ASP A 48 7.01 3.83 -10.88
C ASP A 48 5.72 3.71 -11.70
N VAL A 49 4.67 3.05 -11.18
CA VAL A 49 3.44 2.80 -11.96
C VAL A 49 2.56 4.04 -12.10
N VAL A 50 2.56 4.94 -11.11
CA VAL A 50 1.68 6.13 -11.11
C VAL A 50 2.23 7.24 -11.99
N ASN A 51 3.55 7.38 -12.07
CA ASN A 51 4.18 8.47 -12.81
C ASN A 51 4.09 8.27 -14.33
N ASN A 52 4.06 7.01 -14.77
CA ASN A 52 4.05 6.65 -16.20
C ASN A 52 2.65 6.51 -16.81
N LYS A 53 1.60 6.79 -16.04
CA LYS A 53 0.20 6.58 -16.44
C LYS A 53 -0.62 7.85 -16.40
N LYS A 54 -1.65 7.91 -17.24
CA LYS A 54 -2.65 8.99 -17.28
C LYS A 54 -3.68 8.81 -16.16
N ASP A 55 -4.33 9.90 -15.77
CA ASP A 55 -5.20 9.92 -14.58
C ASP A 55 -6.38 8.93 -14.64
N TRP A 56 -6.92 8.67 -15.84
CA TRP A 56 -8.02 7.74 -16.06
C TRP A 56 -7.59 6.27 -16.17
N GLU A 57 -6.29 5.99 -16.16
CA GLU A 57 -5.80 4.61 -16.21
C GLU A 57 -5.90 3.92 -14.85
N ASP A 58 -6.14 2.62 -14.90
CA ASP A 58 -6.09 1.76 -13.73
C ASP A 58 -4.67 1.27 -13.45
N VAL A 59 -4.36 1.23 -12.16
CA VAL A 59 -3.15 0.64 -11.58
C VAL A 59 -3.56 -0.57 -10.75
N LYS A 60 -2.93 -1.70 -11.03
CA LYS A 60 -3.04 -2.88 -10.19
C LYS A 60 -2.38 -2.61 -8.84
N VAL A 61 -3.12 -2.80 -7.76
CA VAL A 61 -2.58 -2.63 -6.41
C VAL A 61 -1.78 -3.86 -6.02
N VAL A 62 -0.70 -3.67 -5.27
CA VAL A 62 0.06 -4.79 -4.70
C VAL A 62 -0.73 -5.35 -3.51
N SER A 63 -1.20 -4.48 -2.62
CA SER A 63 -1.96 -4.88 -1.43
C SER A 63 -2.89 -3.76 -0.97
N GLU A 64 -4.00 -4.13 -0.32
CA GLU A 64 -4.84 -3.20 0.43
C GLU A 64 -4.93 -3.64 1.87
N ILE A 65 -4.73 -2.68 2.77
CA ILE A 65 -4.65 -2.88 4.20
C ILE A 65 -5.67 -1.98 4.86
N GLN A 66 -6.45 -2.53 5.78
CA GLN A 66 -7.35 -1.77 6.61
C GLN A 66 -6.92 -1.87 8.06
N GLU A 67 -6.84 -0.72 8.72
CA GLU A 67 -6.63 -0.64 10.15
C GLU A 67 -7.98 -0.63 10.86
N ARG A 68 -8.18 -1.57 11.76
CA ARG A 68 -9.38 -1.69 12.58
C ARG A 68 -9.00 -2.13 13.99
N ASN A 69 -9.40 -1.36 14.99
CA ASN A 69 -9.10 -1.61 16.40
C ASN A 69 -7.59 -1.86 16.62
N GLU A 70 -6.76 -0.96 16.09
CA GLU A 70 -5.27 -1.03 16.19
C GLU A 70 -4.64 -2.28 15.55
N ARG A 71 -5.42 -3.04 14.78
CA ARG A 71 -4.94 -4.21 14.04
C ARG A 71 -5.04 -3.99 12.55
N LEU A 72 -4.00 -4.41 11.84
CA LEU A 72 -3.94 -4.34 10.39
C LEU A 72 -4.52 -5.61 9.78
N ARG A 73 -5.42 -5.43 8.82
CA ARG A 73 -6.06 -6.50 8.05
C ARG A 73 -5.73 -6.32 6.58
N PHE A 74 -5.05 -7.31 6.01
CA PHE A 74 -4.73 -7.36 4.59
C PHE A 74 -5.95 -7.86 3.81
N ASN A 75 -6.79 -6.93 3.38
CA ASN A 75 -7.98 -7.22 2.59
C ASN A 75 -7.60 -7.83 1.23
N ILE A 76 -6.50 -7.35 0.66
CA ILE A 76 -5.90 -7.89 -0.56
C ILE A 76 -4.43 -8.18 -0.26
N LYS A 77 -4.07 -9.46 -0.29
CA LYS A 77 -2.69 -9.93 -0.11
C LYS A 77 -1.87 -9.74 -1.38
N ALA A 78 -0.57 -9.52 -1.22
CA ALA A 78 0.37 -9.35 -2.33
C ALA A 78 0.36 -10.56 -3.28
N SER A 79 0.43 -11.79 -2.75
CA SER A 79 0.40 -13.03 -3.55
C SER A 79 -0.87 -13.19 -4.39
N LYS A 80 -2.00 -12.65 -3.95
CA LYS A 80 -3.27 -12.72 -4.69
C LYS A 80 -3.26 -11.86 -5.95
N GLN A 81 -2.49 -10.77 -5.94
CA GLN A 81 -2.32 -9.91 -7.12
C GLN A 81 -1.09 -10.33 -7.92
N TYR A 82 0.02 -10.61 -7.25
CA TYR A 82 1.31 -10.92 -7.84
C TYR A 82 1.83 -12.22 -7.23
N PRO A 83 1.52 -13.39 -7.83
CA PRO A 83 1.90 -14.71 -7.29
C PRO A 83 3.41 -14.85 -7.02
N GLU A 84 4.25 -14.16 -7.78
CA GLU A 84 5.70 -14.11 -7.59
C GLU A 84 6.12 -13.50 -6.25
N LEU A 85 5.25 -12.72 -5.60
CA LEU A 85 5.49 -12.15 -4.27
C LEU A 85 5.11 -13.10 -3.13
N ALA A 86 4.59 -14.31 -3.40
CA ALA A 86 4.14 -15.24 -2.37
C ALA A 86 5.24 -15.59 -1.35
N SER A 87 6.47 -15.81 -1.81
CA SER A 87 7.63 -16.09 -0.94
C SER A 87 8.05 -14.90 -0.07
N TYR A 88 7.64 -13.68 -0.45
CA TYR A 88 8.02 -12.44 0.23
C TYR A 88 6.86 -11.80 1.00
N GLU A 89 5.67 -12.41 0.95
CA GLU A 89 4.45 -11.84 1.51
C GLU A 89 4.61 -11.51 3.00
N LYS A 90 5.15 -12.43 3.80
CA LYS A 90 5.35 -12.21 5.23
C LYS A 90 6.30 -11.03 5.51
N ILE A 91 7.41 -10.93 4.78
CA ILE A 91 8.38 -9.84 4.92
C ILE A 91 7.72 -8.49 4.57
N LEU A 92 6.89 -8.49 3.53
CA LEU A 92 6.16 -7.30 3.08
C LEU A 92 5.08 -6.90 4.10
N GLU A 93 4.31 -7.84 4.63
CA GLU A 93 3.34 -7.61 5.72
C GLU A 93 4.06 -7.04 6.97
N ASP A 94 5.18 -7.64 7.40
CA ASP A 94 5.97 -7.18 8.55
C ASP A 94 6.51 -5.74 8.36
N LYS A 95 7.03 -5.42 7.17
CA LYS A 95 7.48 -4.05 6.84
C LYS A 95 6.32 -3.05 6.91
N ILE A 96 5.16 -3.38 6.34
CA ILE A 96 3.99 -2.50 6.35
C ILE A 96 3.49 -2.29 7.79
N ASN A 97 3.41 -3.35 8.58
CA ASN A 97 3.04 -3.29 9.99
C ASN A 97 3.98 -2.35 10.76
N ALA A 98 5.29 -2.49 10.57
CA ALA A 98 6.28 -1.63 11.22
C ALA A 98 6.14 -0.15 10.84
N ILE A 99 5.88 0.14 9.56
CA ILE A 99 5.69 1.52 9.06
C ILE A 99 4.45 2.16 9.70
N ILE A 100 3.31 1.45 9.66
CA ILE A 100 2.04 2.00 10.15
C ILE A 100 2.06 2.14 11.68
N ASN A 101 2.55 1.14 12.42
CA ASN A 101 2.60 1.19 13.87
C ASN A 101 3.60 2.23 14.38
N ARG A 102 4.75 2.42 13.71
CA ARG A 102 5.67 3.51 14.05
C ARG A 102 5.00 4.89 13.94
N ARG A 103 4.16 5.10 12.92
CA ARG A 103 3.42 6.35 12.77
C ARG A 103 2.41 6.56 13.89
N SER A 104 1.68 5.51 14.30
CA SER A 104 0.73 5.59 15.42
C SER A 104 1.39 6.11 16.71
N LEU A 105 2.62 5.64 16.99
CA LEU A 105 3.40 6.08 18.17
C LEU A 105 3.88 7.54 18.10
N LEU A 106 4.05 8.11 16.90
CA LEU A 106 4.48 9.51 16.71
C LEU A 106 3.31 10.51 16.76
N THR A 107 2.07 10.01 16.65
CA THR A 107 0.85 10.81 16.70
C THR A 107 0.08 10.67 18.01
N SER A 108 0.61 9.87 18.97
CA SER A 108 0.02 9.65 20.30
C SER A 108 0.55 10.65 21.33
#